data_AF-A0A8H2VTQ0-F1
#
_entry.id   AF-A0A8H2VTQ0-F1
#
_cell.length_a   1.000
_cell.length_b   1.000
_cell.length_c   1.000
_cell.angle_alpha   90.00
_cell.angle_beta   90.00
_cell.angle_gamma   90.00
#
_symmetry.space_group_name_H-M   'P 1'
#
loop_
_entity.id
_entity.type
_entity.pdbx_description
1 polymer ?
#
loop_
_entity_poly.entity_id
_entity_poly.type
_entity_poly.pdbx_seq_one_letter_code
_entity_poly.pdbx_strand_id
1 'polypeptide(L)'
;MNTQPRKPSPKFSNVDLIPWDPDSPSHIERLFNQRVACTWNSEYVESWREKQRQGAITLQWIVLPISCPTRDELHNLHIMRCPLESELLVDSATTFNALPRTPPSPPYSFLPIGHIALEVQPPSPSPSPPTTTTPFYSTYRISGLYISSVLRSYGLGRSAMDTIETLACSPPISAQKLILEVIANEYPGKEERILALKAEELSVEREDWYVRRGYKIVGFKDGMWPERDEMGRVWTARCLFMEKVI
;
A
#
# COMPACT_ATOMS: atom_id res chain seq x y z
N MET A 1 32.14 -2.81 -20.58
CA MET A 1 31.52 -3.20 -19.30
C MET A 1 32.19 -2.39 -18.20
N ASN A 2 31.48 -1.43 -17.61
CA ASN A 2 31.99 -0.62 -16.50
C ASN A 2 30.91 -0.59 -15.42
N THR A 3 30.84 -1.66 -14.62
CA THR A 3 29.95 -1.76 -13.47
C THR A 3 30.54 -0.91 -12.35
N GLN A 4 30.07 0.34 -12.23
CA GLN A 4 30.35 1.12 -11.03
C GLN A 4 29.82 0.37 -9.80
N PRO A 5 30.56 0.39 -8.67
CA PRO A 5 30.09 -0.22 -7.43
C PRO A 5 28.81 0.46 -6.98
N ARG A 6 27.74 -0.32 -6.84
CA ARG A 6 26.43 0.12 -6.34
C ARG A 6 26.65 0.67 -4.92
N LYS A 7 26.52 2.00 -4.74
CA LYS A 7 26.56 2.61 -3.40
C LYS A 7 25.61 1.85 -2.48
N PRO A 8 26.00 1.54 -1.23
CA PRO A 8 25.13 0.83 -0.30
C PRO A 8 23.82 1.61 -0.16
N SER A 9 22.70 0.96 -0.47
CA SER A 9 21.39 1.57 -0.35
C SER A 9 21.17 1.99 1.10
N PRO A 10 20.68 3.22 1.35
CA PRO A 10 20.36 3.66 2.70
C PRO A 10 19.40 2.64 3.33
N LYS A 11 19.74 2.15 4.53
CA LYS A 11 18.87 1.27 5.30
C LYS A 11 17.87 2.14 6.05
N PHE A 12 16.62 2.14 5.59
CA PHE A 12 15.54 2.83 6.31
C PHE A 12 15.13 2.01 7.52
N SER A 13 15.28 2.60 8.71
CA SER A 13 14.73 2.04 9.95
C SER A 13 13.21 2.17 10.01
N ASN A 14 12.66 3.24 9.43
CA ASN A 14 11.23 3.56 9.45
C ASN A 14 10.85 4.48 8.28
N VAL A 15 9.55 4.67 8.10
CA VAL A 15 8.92 5.74 7.33
C VAL A 15 7.93 6.46 8.24
N ASP A 16 7.56 7.68 7.88
CA ASP A 16 6.45 8.36 8.54
C ASP A 16 5.15 8.00 7.82
N LEU A 17 4.12 7.68 8.60
CA LEU A 17 2.76 7.49 8.11
C LEU A 17 1.90 8.69 8.53
N ILE A 18 1.39 9.43 7.55
CA ILE A 18 0.55 10.61 7.80
C ILE A 18 -0.87 10.31 7.29
N PRO A 19 -1.93 10.54 8.08
CA PRO A 19 -3.29 10.25 7.64
C PRO A 19 -3.67 11.02 6.38
N TRP A 20 -4.34 10.33 5.46
CA TRP A 20 -4.94 10.97 4.30
C TRP A 20 -6.18 11.76 4.70
N ASP A 21 -6.28 12.98 4.21
CA ASP A 21 -7.42 13.85 4.43
C ASP A 21 -8.43 13.72 3.27
N PRO A 22 -9.62 13.13 3.51
CA PRO A 22 -10.63 12.91 2.48
C PRO A 22 -11.37 14.19 2.06
N ASP A 23 -11.13 15.32 2.75
CA ASP A 23 -11.79 16.61 2.50
C ASP A 23 -10.83 17.66 1.94
N SER A 24 -9.52 17.38 1.91
CA SER A 24 -8.51 18.25 1.32
C SER A 24 -8.36 18.00 -0.19
N PRO A 25 -8.63 18.98 -1.07
CA PRO A 25 -8.51 18.82 -2.52
C PRO A 25 -7.12 18.36 -2.96
N SER A 26 -6.05 18.86 -2.32
CA SER A 26 -4.67 18.49 -2.66
C SER A 26 -4.34 17.05 -2.29
N HIS A 27 -4.88 16.53 -1.19
CA HIS A 27 -4.75 15.13 -0.81
C HIS A 27 -5.50 14.21 -1.77
N ILE A 28 -6.71 14.60 -2.18
CA ILE A 28 -7.53 13.83 -3.13
C ILE A 28 -6.84 13.75 -4.49
N GLU A 29 -6.40 14.89 -5.01
CA GLU A 29 -5.68 14.98 -6.28
C GLU A 29 -4.36 14.18 -6.24
N ARG A 30 -3.59 14.30 -5.16
CA ARG A 30 -2.36 13.50 -4.98
C ARG A 30 -2.64 12.01 -5.03
N LEU A 31 -3.72 11.57 -4.36
CA LEU A 31 -4.03 10.14 -4.29
C LEU A 31 -4.42 9.65 -5.68
N PHE A 32 -5.25 10.39 -6.40
CA PHE A 32 -5.59 10.11 -7.79
C PHE A 32 -4.35 9.97 -8.66
N ASN A 33 -3.40 10.93 -8.60
CA ASN A 33 -2.16 10.88 -9.36
C ASN A 33 -1.34 9.63 -9.05
N GLN A 34 -1.20 9.26 -7.77
CA GLN A 34 -0.51 8.02 -7.38
C GLN A 34 -1.24 6.75 -7.83
N ARG A 35 -2.58 6.74 -7.83
CA ARG A 35 -3.37 5.60 -8.33
C ARG A 35 -3.24 5.44 -9.84
N VAL A 36 -3.21 6.54 -10.59
CA VAL A 36 -2.92 6.54 -12.02
C VAL A 36 -1.50 6.01 -12.26
N ALA A 37 -0.51 6.49 -11.51
CA ALA A 37 0.87 6.03 -11.62
C ALA A 37 1.06 4.56 -11.21
N CYS A 38 0.23 4.03 -10.31
CA CYS A 38 0.19 2.61 -9.94
C CYS A 38 -0.72 1.76 -10.85
N THR A 39 -1.29 2.39 -11.89
CA THR A 39 -2.19 1.83 -12.92
C THR A 39 -3.50 1.23 -12.42
N TRP A 40 -3.85 1.36 -11.14
CA TRP A 40 -4.91 0.57 -10.51
C TRP A 40 -5.90 1.45 -9.74
N ASN A 41 -7.20 1.29 -10.03
CA ASN A 41 -8.33 1.78 -9.22
C ASN A 41 -8.33 3.30 -8.95
N SER A 42 -7.86 4.14 -9.88
CA SER A 42 -7.91 5.61 -9.71
C SER A 42 -9.35 6.13 -9.71
N GLU A 43 -10.25 5.44 -10.40
CA GLU A 43 -11.69 5.70 -10.45
C GLU A 43 -12.39 5.55 -9.09
N TYR A 44 -11.78 4.83 -8.14
CA TYR A 44 -12.37 4.58 -6.82
C TYR A 44 -11.99 5.61 -5.76
N VAL A 45 -11.09 6.56 -6.05
CA VAL A 45 -10.62 7.56 -5.07
C VAL A 45 -11.79 8.32 -4.44
N GLU A 46 -12.78 8.72 -5.24
CA GLU A 46 -13.97 9.41 -4.73
C GLU A 46 -14.75 8.54 -3.74
N SER A 47 -14.95 7.25 -4.05
CA SER A 47 -15.62 6.32 -3.15
C SER A 47 -14.85 6.06 -1.85
N TRP A 48 -13.53 6.20 -1.88
CA TRP A 48 -12.69 6.00 -0.68
C TRP A 48 -12.76 7.16 0.29
N ARG A 49 -13.13 8.35 -0.15
CA ARG A 49 -13.38 9.49 0.75
C ARG A 49 -14.41 9.12 1.80
N GLU A 50 -15.53 8.55 1.36
CA GLU A 50 -16.59 8.17 2.27
C GLU A 50 -16.19 7.00 3.17
N LYS A 51 -15.50 6.00 2.62
CA LYS A 51 -14.95 4.91 3.44
C LYS A 51 -13.96 5.43 4.50
N GLN A 52 -13.17 6.45 4.19
CA GLN A 52 -12.20 7.04 5.11
C GLN A 52 -12.90 7.74 6.26
N ARG A 53 -13.94 8.53 5.97
CA ARG A 53 -14.77 9.19 6.98
C ARG A 53 -15.45 8.19 7.91
N GLN A 54 -15.90 7.06 7.35
CA GLN A 54 -16.54 5.97 8.09
C GLN A 54 -15.55 5.06 8.83
N GLY A 55 -14.24 5.20 8.61
CA GLY A 55 -13.23 4.33 9.20
C GLY A 55 -13.21 2.92 8.61
N ALA A 56 -13.92 2.70 7.50
CA ALA A 56 -13.89 1.44 6.75
C ALA A 56 -12.54 1.25 6.03
N ILE A 57 -11.88 2.36 5.67
CA ILE A 57 -10.48 2.41 5.23
C ILE A 57 -9.74 3.46 6.06
N THR A 58 -8.51 3.17 6.43
CA THR A 58 -7.57 4.10 7.07
C THR A 58 -6.36 4.24 6.15
N LEU A 59 -6.50 5.11 5.15
CA LEU A 59 -5.45 5.44 4.18
C LEU A 59 -4.46 6.43 4.78
N GLN A 60 -3.18 6.17 4.54
CA GLN A 60 -2.05 6.96 5.01
C GLN A 60 -1.03 7.17 3.90
N TRP A 61 -0.45 8.36 3.90
CA TRP A 61 0.72 8.70 3.11
C TRP A 61 1.97 8.06 3.68
N ILE A 62 2.84 7.58 2.80
CA ILE A 62 4.19 7.14 3.14
C ILE A 62 5.14 8.31 2.85
N VAL A 63 5.87 8.74 3.87
CA VAL A 63 6.75 9.91 3.81
C VAL A 63 8.15 9.52 4.29
N LEU A 64 9.18 10.09 3.63
CA LEU A 64 10.55 9.94 4.08
C LEU A 64 10.78 10.69 5.40
N PRO A 65 11.30 10.02 6.44
CA PRO A 65 11.54 10.66 7.73
C PRO A 65 12.45 11.88 7.59
N ILE A 66 12.17 12.95 8.35
CA ILE A 66 13.00 14.15 8.34
C ILE A 66 14.46 13.88 8.76
N SER A 67 14.68 12.83 9.54
CA SER A 67 16.00 12.36 9.98
C SER A 67 16.78 11.61 8.90
N CYS A 68 16.18 11.30 7.74
CA CYS A 68 16.85 10.61 6.65
C CYS A 68 17.91 11.51 5.98
N PRO A 69 19.22 11.15 6.02
CA PRO A 69 20.27 12.00 5.45
C PRO A 69 20.17 12.20 3.94
N THR A 70 19.59 11.23 3.22
CA THR A 70 19.42 11.26 1.76
C THR A 70 18.02 11.73 1.34
N ARG A 71 17.26 12.35 2.24
CA ARG A 71 15.86 12.74 2.02
C ARG A 71 15.70 13.61 0.77
N ASP A 72 16.50 14.66 0.65
CA ASP A 72 16.38 15.62 -0.45
C ASP A 72 16.76 15.00 -1.80
N GLU A 73 17.79 14.16 -1.83
CA GLU A 73 18.18 13.41 -3.04
C GLU A 73 17.05 12.49 -3.53
N LEU A 74 16.39 11.79 -2.61
CA LEU A 74 15.30 10.86 -2.94
C LEU A 74 14.01 11.59 -3.31
N HIS A 75 13.73 12.73 -2.68
CA HIS A 75 12.63 13.61 -3.11
C HIS A 75 12.87 14.14 -4.53
N ASN A 76 14.08 14.62 -4.83
CA ASN A 76 14.41 15.07 -6.18
C ASN A 76 14.25 13.94 -7.20
N LEU A 77 14.70 12.72 -6.87
CA LEU A 77 14.52 11.54 -7.71
C LEU A 77 13.03 11.23 -7.94
N HIS A 78 12.20 11.29 -6.90
CA HIS A 78 10.75 11.11 -6.99
C HIS A 78 10.10 12.16 -7.90
N ILE A 79 10.37 13.45 -7.66
CA ILE A 79 9.79 14.58 -8.41
C ILE A 79 10.16 14.52 -9.89
N MET A 80 11.41 14.17 -10.21
CA MET A 80 11.84 14.03 -11.61
C MET A 80 11.04 12.96 -12.36
N ARG A 81 10.59 11.89 -11.68
CA ARG A 81 9.79 10.82 -12.31
C ARG A 81 8.30 11.12 -12.28
N CYS A 82 7.82 11.76 -11.22
CA CYS A 82 6.43 12.06 -10.98
C CYS A 82 6.24 13.59 -10.79
N PRO A 83 6.32 14.41 -11.85
CA PRO A 83 6.20 15.87 -11.71
C PRO A 83 4.85 16.32 -11.14
N LEU A 84 3.77 15.57 -11.39
CA LEU A 84 2.43 15.81 -10.82
C LEU A 84 2.37 15.54 -9.30
N GLU A 85 3.46 15.01 -8.74
CA GLU A 85 3.61 14.74 -7.32
C GLU A 85 4.62 15.69 -6.65
N SER A 86 4.98 16.83 -7.27
CA SER A 86 5.98 17.77 -6.74
C SER A 86 5.53 18.61 -5.55
N GLU A 87 4.24 18.93 -5.48
CA GLU A 87 3.71 19.83 -4.47
C GLU A 87 3.75 19.23 -3.07
N LEU A 88 4.01 20.06 -2.06
CA LEU A 88 3.95 19.61 -0.67
C LEU A 88 2.49 19.56 -0.20
N LEU A 89 2.15 18.51 0.54
CA LEU A 89 0.87 18.44 1.26
C LEU A 89 1.06 18.98 2.68
N VAL A 90 -0.04 19.43 3.28
CA VAL A 90 -0.11 19.82 4.70
C VAL A 90 -0.83 18.72 5.47
N ASP A 91 -0.38 18.42 6.70
CA ASP A 91 -1.08 17.48 7.59
C ASP A 91 -2.36 18.15 8.11
N SER A 92 -3.45 17.98 7.37
CA SER A 92 -4.75 18.61 7.61
C SER A 92 -5.81 17.63 8.12
N ALA A 93 -5.51 16.33 8.15
CA ALA A 93 -6.48 15.29 8.51
C ALA A 93 -6.96 15.43 9.96
N THR A 94 -8.25 15.74 10.11
CA THR A 94 -8.94 15.90 11.40
C THR A 94 -9.50 14.60 11.96
N THR A 95 -9.30 13.49 11.26
CA THR A 95 -9.71 12.16 11.71
C THR A 95 -8.63 11.11 11.45
N PHE A 96 -8.64 10.04 12.22
CA PHE A 96 -7.86 8.84 12.02
C PHE A 96 -8.69 7.62 12.40
N ASN A 97 -8.92 6.69 11.46
CA ASN A 97 -9.81 5.54 11.64
C ASN A 97 -11.21 5.93 12.15
N ALA A 98 -11.84 6.93 11.52
CA ALA A 98 -13.09 7.60 11.94
C ALA A 98 -13.10 8.29 13.31
N LEU A 99 -12.00 8.26 14.07
CA LEU A 99 -11.91 8.96 15.34
C LEU A 99 -11.38 10.38 15.15
N PRO A 100 -11.87 11.37 15.92
CA PRO A 100 -11.32 12.71 15.90
C PRO A 100 -9.82 12.72 16.19
N ARG A 101 -9.08 13.49 15.40
CA ARG A 101 -7.65 13.77 15.53
C ARG A 101 -7.46 15.27 15.45
N THR A 102 -6.53 15.80 16.25
CA THR A 102 -6.09 17.19 16.10
C THR A 102 -4.86 17.21 15.20
N PRO A 103 -4.90 17.87 14.03
CA PRO A 103 -3.72 18.07 13.22
C PRO A 103 -2.63 18.84 13.99
N PRO A 104 -1.35 18.64 13.64
CA PRO A 104 -0.23 19.35 14.27
C PRO A 104 -0.38 20.87 14.23
N SER A 105 0.02 21.54 15.31
CA SER A 105 0.10 23.00 15.39
C SER A 105 1.50 23.42 15.90
N PRO A 106 2.31 24.15 15.10
CA PRO A 106 1.99 24.66 13.76
C PRO A 106 1.88 23.54 12.71
N PRO A 107 1.13 23.78 11.61
CA PRO A 107 1.05 22.82 10.51
C PRO A 107 2.42 22.66 9.85
N TYR A 108 2.79 21.42 9.52
CA TYR A 108 3.98 21.13 8.73
C TYR A 108 3.60 20.53 7.38
N SER A 109 4.46 20.77 6.40
CA SER A 109 4.29 20.24 5.06
C SER A 109 5.19 19.03 4.82
N PHE A 110 4.73 18.11 3.98
CA PHE A 110 5.42 16.87 3.65
C PHE A 110 5.25 16.51 2.19
N LEU A 111 6.15 15.65 1.69
CA LEU A 111 6.10 15.12 0.32
C LEU A 111 5.78 13.62 0.39
N PRO A 112 4.56 13.19 0.02
CA PRO A 112 4.24 11.78 -0.09
C PRO A 112 5.05 11.13 -1.21
N ILE A 113 5.67 9.99 -0.91
CA ILE A 113 6.35 9.14 -1.90
C ILE A 113 5.56 7.84 -2.20
N GLY A 114 4.41 7.69 -1.56
CA GLY A 114 3.58 6.51 -1.64
C GLY A 114 2.38 6.58 -0.71
N HIS A 115 1.59 5.51 -0.70
CA HIS A 115 0.45 5.34 0.20
C HIS A 115 0.28 3.88 0.61
N ILE A 116 -0.46 3.66 1.69
CA ILE A 116 -0.87 2.36 2.20
C ILE A 116 -2.16 2.53 3.00
N ALA A 117 -2.98 1.49 3.07
CA ALA A 117 -4.22 1.53 3.82
C ALA A 117 -4.45 0.28 4.66
N LEU A 118 -5.23 0.47 5.74
CA LEU A 118 -5.85 -0.61 6.51
C LEU A 118 -7.36 -0.56 6.28
N GLU A 119 -7.96 -1.66 5.85
CA GLU A 119 -9.40 -1.78 5.64
C GLU A 119 -10.01 -2.71 6.67
N VAL A 120 -11.09 -2.28 7.32
CA VAL A 120 -11.83 -3.12 8.25
C VAL A 120 -12.39 -4.30 7.48
N GLN A 121 -12.12 -5.52 7.95
CA GLN A 121 -12.76 -6.70 7.40
C GLN A 121 -13.92 -7.10 8.31
N PRO A 122 -15.15 -7.16 7.78
CA PRO A 122 -16.25 -7.72 8.56
C PRO A 122 -15.90 -9.17 8.92
N PRO A 123 -16.40 -9.68 10.05
CA PRO A 123 -16.29 -11.09 10.36
C PRO A 123 -16.85 -11.88 9.16
N SER A 124 -16.03 -12.70 8.52
CA SER A 124 -16.49 -13.52 7.41
C SER A 124 -17.59 -14.46 7.94
N PRO A 125 -18.78 -14.51 7.33
CA PRO A 125 -19.73 -15.58 7.61
C PRO A 125 -19.10 -16.87 7.09
N SER A 126 -18.50 -17.64 7.98
CA SER A 126 -17.96 -18.96 7.63
C SER A 126 -19.08 -19.79 6.96
N PRO A 127 -18.85 -20.38 5.78
CA PRO A 127 -19.81 -21.30 5.17
C PRO A 127 -19.91 -22.64 5.91
N SER A 128 -19.08 -22.85 6.94
CA SER A 128 -19.17 -23.99 7.85
C SER A 128 -19.85 -23.56 9.16
N PRO A 129 -20.73 -24.41 9.74
CA PRO A 129 -21.35 -24.11 11.03
C PRO A 129 -20.24 -23.79 12.03
N PRO A 130 -20.39 -22.75 12.87
CA PRO A 130 -19.35 -22.34 13.81
C PRO A 130 -19.03 -23.53 14.71
N THR A 131 -17.90 -24.18 14.46
CA THR A 131 -17.29 -25.02 15.49
C THR A 131 -16.87 -24.06 16.60
N THR A 132 -17.19 -24.43 17.84
CA THR A 132 -17.15 -23.62 19.06
C THR A 132 -15.76 -23.06 19.44
N THR A 133 -14.78 -23.11 18.53
CA THR A 133 -13.35 -22.89 18.81
C THR A 133 -12.65 -22.02 17.76
N THR A 134 -13.37 -21.29 16.88
CA THR A 134 -12.71 -20.31 16.00
C THR A 134 -12.74 -18.93 16.68
N PRO A 135 -11.60 -18.41 17.19
CA PRO A 135 -11.58 -17.10 17.82
C PRO A 135 -11.94 -15.99 16.82
N PHE A 136 -12.84 -15.09 17.22
CA PHE A 136 -13.17 -13.89 16.48
C PHE A 136 -12.03 -12.88 16.66
N TYR A 137 -11.17 -12.76 15.65
CA TYR A 137 -10.12 -11.75 15.62
C TYR A 137 -10.61 -10.45 14.98
N SER A 138 -10.29 -9.31 15.59
CA SER A 138 -10.31 -8.01 14.89
C SER A 138 -9.37 -8.11 13.69
N THR A 139 -9.94 -8.15 12.48
CA THR A 139 -9.21 -8.42 11.25
C THR A 139 -9.19 -7.18 10.37
N TYR A 140 -7.99 -6.77 9.97
CA TYR A 140 -7.79 -5.70 9.02
C TYR A 140 -7.08 -6.21 7.78
N ARG A 141 -7.46 -5.70 6.62
CA ARG A 141 -6.77 -5.95 5.37
C ARG A 141 -5.78 -4.83 5.11
N ILE A 142 -4.53 -5.17 4.86
CA ILE A 142 -3.59 -4.22 4.27
C ILE A 142 -3.87 -4.15 2.78
N SER A 143 -4.04 -2.93 2.28
CA SER A 143 -4.30 -2.67 0.86
C SER A 143 -3.55 -1.44 0.39
N GLY A 144 -3.50 -1.28 -0.94
CA GLY A 144 -3.01 -0.07 -1.57
C GLY A 144 -1.54 0.27 -1.30
N LEU A 145 -0.70 -0.68 -0.88
CA LEU A 145 0.74 -0.42 -0.73
C LEU A 145 1.33 0.00 -2.07
N TYR A 146 1.69 1.26 -2.17
CA TYR A 146 2.35 1.86 -3.31
C TYR A 146 3.56 2.66 -2.83
N ILE A 147 4.69 2.43 -3.47
CA ILE A 147 5.90 3.26 -3.37
C ILE A 147 6.23 3.70 -4.79
N SER A 148 6.56 4.99 -4.95
CA SER A 148 7.04 5.55 -6.21
C SER A 148 8.08 4.64 -6.86
N SER A 149 7.93 4.37 -8.15
CA SER A 149 8.68 3.32 -8.84
C SER A 149 10.19 3.50 -8.76
N VAL A 150 10.67 4.74 -8.86
CA VAL A 150 12.10 5.10 -8.75
C VAL A 150 12.68 4.93 -7.35
N LEU A 151 11.84 4.84 -6.33
CA LEU A 151 12.23 4.62 -4.94
C LEU A 151 12.06 3.16 -4.50
N ARG A 152 11.64 2.28 -5.41
CA ARG A 152 11.62 0.83 -5.14
C ARG A 152 13.05 0.31 -4.95
N SER A 153 13.20 -0.76 -4.17
CA SER A 153 14.50 -1.36 -3.79
C SER A 153 15.37 -0.56 -2.81
N TYR A 154 14.91 0.59 -2.34
CA TYR A 154 15.55 1.31 -1.23
C TYR A 154 15.12 0.79 0.15
N GLY A 155 14.29 -0.27 0.23
CA GLY A 155 13.80 -0.82 1.50
C GLY A 155 12.55 -0.11 2.06
N LEU A 156 12.06 0.94 1.41
CA LEU A 156 10.90 1.73 1.87
C LEU A 156 9.61 0.91 1.99
N GLY A 157 9.36 -0.04 1.09
CA GLY A 157 8.20 -0.93 1.20
C GLY A 157 8.26 -1.82 2.46
N ARG A 158 9.46 -2.25 2.86
CA ARG A 158 9.66 -3.01 4.11
C ARG A 158 9.37 -2.12 5.31
N SER A 159 9.96 -0.93 5.35
CA SER A 159 9.75 0.02 6.44
C SER A 159 8.28 0.45 6.55
N ALA A 160 7.58 0.64 5.42
CA ALA A 160 6.14 0.92 5.41
C ALA A 160 5.31 -0.23 5.99
N MET A 161 5.62 -1.47 5.62
CA MET A 161 4.95 -2.64 6.20
C MET A 161 5.27 -2.81 7.69
N ASP A 162 6.52 -2.61 8.12
CA ASP A 162 6.88 -2.69 9.55
C ASP A 162 6.11 -1.63 10.36
N THR A 163 5.98 -0.42 9.80
CA THR A 163 5.28 0.70 10.45
C THR A 163 3.77 0.49 10.48
N ILE A 164 3.14 0.04 9.37
CA ILE A 164 1.69 -0.20 9.34
C ILE A 164 1.28 -1.39 10.22
N GLU A 165 2.11 -2.44 10.30
CA GLU A 165 1.86 -3.59 11.17
C GLU A 165 1.86 -3.16 12.64
N THR A 166 2.86 -2.36 13.03
CA THR A 166 2.96 -1.79 14.39
C THR A 166 1.77 -0.87 14.71
N LEU A 167 1.39 -0.02 13.76
CA LEU A 167 0.23 0.86 13.90
C LEU A 167 -1.06 0.07 14.05
N ALA A 168 -1.23 -1.02 13.29
CA ALA A 168 -2.42 -1.85 13.35
C ALA A 168 -2.60 -2.52 14.71
N CYS A 169 -1.52 -2.94 15.38
CA CYS A 169 -1.56 -3.47 16.75
C CYS A 169 -1.97 -2.44 17.80
N SER A 170 -1.83 -1.14 17.50
CA SER A 170 -2.00 -0.07 18.48
C SER A 170 -3.43 0.48 18.48
N PRO A 171 -3.93 1.00 19.63
CA PRO A 171 -5.17 1.76 19.65
C PRO A 171 -5.08 2.97 18.69
N PRO A 172 -6.16 3.33 17.99
CA PRO A 172 -7.52 2.80 18.08
C PRO A 172 -7.81 1.55 17.23
N ILE A 173 -6.85 1.03 16.46
CA ILE A 173 -7.08 -0.05 15.50
C ILE A 173 -7.14 -1.41 16.23
N SER A 174 -6.13 -1.69 17.07
CA SER A 174 -6.04 -2.90 17.89
C SER A 174 -6.36 -4.19 17.11
N ALA A 175 -5.82 -4.30 15.90
CA ALA A 175 -5.95 -5.48 15.05
C ALA A 175 -5.22 -6.67 15.69
N GLN A 176 -5.83 -7.85 15.59
CA GLN A 176 -5.24 -9.11 16.03
C GLN A 176 -4.84 -9.99 14.84
N LYS A 177 -5.35 -9.64 13.65
CA LYS A 177 -5.04 -10.34 12.42
C LYS A 177 -4.97 -9.36 11.26
N LEU A 178 -3.96 -9.54 10.44
CA LEU A 178 -3.80 -8.83 9.18
C LEU A 178 -3.97 -9.79 8.03
N ILE A 179 -4.69 -9.36 7.00
CA ILE A 179 -4.79 -10.08 5.73
C ILE A 179 -4.31 -9.20 4.58
N LEU A 180 -3.89 -9.81 3.49
CA LEU A 180 -3.57 -9.11 2.25
C LEU A 180 -3.83 -10.00 1.04
N GLU A 181 -3.88 -9.36 -0.11
CA GLU A 181 -3.99 -10.02 -1.41
C GLU A 181 -2.72 -9.75 -2.21
N VAL A 182 -2.20 -10.79 -2.86
CA VAL A 182 -1.01 -10.68 -3.72
C VAL A 182 -1.20 -11.51 -4.98
N ILE A 183 -0.60 -11.08 -6.08
CA ILE A 183 -0.52 -11.92 -7.29
C ILE A 183 0.40 -13.11 -6.98
N ALA A 184 -0.07 -14.33 -7.27
CA ALA A 184 0.72 -15.54 -7.10
C ALA A 184 1.98 -15.50 -7.97
N ASN A 185 3.07 -16.11 -7.49
CA ASN A 185 4.28 -16.30 -8.27
C ASN A 185 3.99 -17.10 -9.54
N GLU A 186 3.13 -18.11 -9.46
CA GLU A 186 2.85 -18.99 -10.59
C GLU A 186 1.35 -19.12 -10.83
N TYR A 187 0.94 -18.90 -12.08
CA TYR A 187 -0.43 -19.10 -12.54
C TYR A 187 -0.48 -19.27 -14.06
N PRO A 188 -1.50 -19.98 -14.60
CA PRO A 188 -1.62 -20.17 -16.04
C PRO A 188 -1.71 -18.84 -16.79
N GLY A 189 -0.88 -18.67 -17.82
CA GLY A 189 -0.88 -17.45 -18.65
C GLY A 189 -0.04 -16.29 -18.10
N LYS A 190 0.83 -16.53 -17.10
CA LYS A 190 1.65 -15.49 -16.45
C LYS A 190 2.60 -14.83 -17.44
N GLU A 191 3.39 -15.61 -18.16
CA GLU A 191 4.39 -15.10 -19.10
C GLU A 191 3.72 -14.30 -20.22
N GLU A 192 2.63 -14.82 -20.78
CA GLU A 192 1.89 -14.12 -21.83
C GLU A 192 1.25 -12.83 -21.32
N ARG A 193 0.75 -12.81 -20.07
CA ARG A 193 0.23 -11.60 -19.43
C ARG A 193 1.34 -10.56 -19.24
N ILE A 194 2.52 -10.95 -18.75
CA ILE A 194 3.65 -10.04 -18.54
C ILE A 194 4.05 -9.39 -19.88
N LEU A 195 4.15 -10.20 -20.93
CA LEU A 195 4.48 -9.73 -22.27
C LEU A 195 3.40 -8.80 -22.84
N ALA A 196 2.13 -9.19 -22.74
CA ALA A 196 1.01 -8.43 -23.30
C ALA A 196 0.79 -7.08 -22.60
N LEU A 197 0.94 -7.04 -21.27
CA LEU A 197 0.79 -5.82 -20.47
C LEU A 197 2.09 -5.00 -20.37
N LYS A 198 3.19 -5.46 -20.99
CA LYS A 198 4.52 -4.83 -20.88
C LYS A 198 4.90 -4.58 -19.41
N ALA A 199 4.55 -5.53 -18.54
CA ALA A 199 4.74 -5.39 -17.11
C ALA A 199 6.23 -5.41 -16.77
N GLU A 200 6.65 -4.53 -15.87
CA GLU A 200 8.03 -4.51 -15.38
C GLU A 200 8.37 -5.80 -14.64
N GLU A 201 9.51 -6.40 -14.98
CA GLU A 201 10.05 -7.55 -14.25
C GLU A 201 10.47 -7.11 -12.84
N LEU A 202 9.94 -7.80 -11.82
CA LEU A 202 10.26 -7.52 -10.43
C LEU A 202 11.49 -8.31 -10.00
N SER A 203 12.47 -7.63 -9.41
CA SER A 203 13.68 -8.29 -8.88
C SER A 203 13.43 -9.32 -7.77
N VAL A 204 12.25 -9.25 -7.14
CA VAL A 204 11.78 -10.17 -6.11
C VAL A 204 10.29 -10.33 -6.30
N GLU A 205 9.83 -11.57 -6.40
CA GLU A 205 8.42 -11.87 -6.48
C GLU A 205 7.68 -11.49 -5.19
N ARG A 206 6.47 -10.94 -5.34
CA ARG A 206 5.75 -10.30 -4.23
C ARG A 206 5.29 -11.32 -3.18
N GLU A 207 4.90 -12.52 -3.60
CA GLU A 207 4.49 -13.60 -2.70
C GLU A 207 5.62 -13.94 -1.72
N ASP A 208 6.83 -14.22 -2.24
CA ASP A 208 7.99 -14.59 -1.44
C ASP A 208 8.37 -13.50 -0.44
N TRP A 209 8.18 -12.24 -0.83
CA TRP A 209 8.42 -11.11 0.04
C TRP A 209 7.47 -11.12 1.25
N TYR A 210 6.18 -11.37 1.06
CA TYR A 210 5.23 -11.47 2.16
C TYR A 210 5.43 -12.74 3.00
N VAL A 211 5.78 -13.88 2.38
CA VAL A 211 6.12 -15.11 3.11
C VAL A 211 7.28 -14.86 4.08
N ARG A 212 8.35 -14.19 3.63
CA ARG A 212 9.49 -13.83 4.50
C ARG A 212 9.11 -12.89 5.65
N ARG A 213 8.00 -12.16 5.55
CA ARG A 213 7.45 -11.30 6.61
C ARG A 213 6.54 -12.04 7.59
N GLY A 214 6.35 -13.36 7.39
CA GLY A 214 5.54 -14.23 8.26
C GLY A 214 4.08 -14.36 7.83
N TYR A 215 3.69 -13.85 6.66
CA TYR A 215 2.36 -14.10 6.11
C TYR A 215 2.25 -15.52 5.58
N LYS A 216 1.10 -16.16 5.82
CA LYS A 216 0.78 -17.52 5.37
C LYS A 216 -0.34 -17.47 4.35
N ILE A 217 -0.22 -18.26 3.28
CA ILE A 217 -1.27 -18.41 2.28
C ILE A 217 -2.43 -19.21 2.90
N VAL A 218 -3.65 -18.68 2.78
CA VAL A 218 -4.87 -19.32 3.31
C VAL A 218 -5.92 -19.61 2.24
N GLY A 219 -5.68 -19.15 1.01
CA GLY A 219 -6.52 -19.45 -0.13
C GLY A 219 -6.04 -18.76 -1.39
N PHE A 220 -6.72 -19.03 -2.50
CA PHE A 220 -6.46 -18.35 -3.76
C PHE A 220 -7.76 -18.17 -4.54
N LYS A 221 -7.73 -17.28 -5.53
CA LYS A 221 -8.81 -17.07 -6.49
C LYS A 221 -8.23 -16.68 -7.85
N ASP A 222 -8.64 -17.41 -8.89
CA ASP A 222 -8.30 -17.08 -10.28
C ASP A 222 -9.24 -16.00 -10.84
N GLY A 223 -8.84 -15.38 -11.95
CA GLY A 223 -9.66 -14.39 -12.65
C GLY A 223 -9.68 -13.01 -11.97
N MET A 224 -8.69 -12.70 -11.15
CA MET A 224 -8.61 -11.43 -10.42
C MET A 224 -7.87 -10.36 -11.22
N TRP A 225 -8.18 -9.10 -10.93
CA TRP A 225 -7.60 -7.89 -11.55
C TRP A 225 -7.61 -7.94 -13.10
N PRO A 226 -8.81 -7.88 -13.71
CA PRO A 226 -8.91 -7.87 -15.16
C PRO A 226 -8.27 -6.60 -15.75
N GLU A 227 -7.24 -6.77 -16.54
CA GLU A 227 -6.53 -5.69 -17.24
C GLU A 227 -6.64 -5.90 -18.76
N ARG A 228 -6.82 -4.81 -19.50
CA ARG A 228 -6.90 -4.86 -20.97
C ARG A 228 -5.57 -4.49 -21.57
N ASP A 229 -5.10 -5.29 -22.53
CA ASP A 229 -3.97 -4.91 -23.37
C ASP A 229 -4.38 -3.91 -24.47
N GLU A 230 -3.41 -3.47 -25.27
CA GLU A 230 -3.61 -2.54 -26.40
C GLU A 230 -4.58 -3.08 -27.46
N MET A 231 -4.78 -4.40 -27.52
CA MET A 231 -5.71 -5.07 -28.44
C MET A 231 -7.10 -5.30 -27.81
N GLY A 232 -7.31 -4.85 -26.58
CA GLY A 232 -8.56 -4.99 -25.83
C GLY A 232 -8.78 -6.38 -25.22
N ARG A 233 -7.81 -7.30 -25.33
CA ARG A 233 -7.87 -8.62 -24.70
C ARG A 233 -7.73 -8.47 -23.19
N VAL A 234 -8.57 -9.18 -22.45
CA VAL A 234 -8.58 -9.16 -20.99
C VAL A 234 -7.63 -10.23 -20.46
N TRP A 235 -6.70 -9.79 -19.63
CA TRP A 235 -5.77 -10.62 -18.88
C TRP A 235 -6.16 -10.61 -17.40
N THR A 236 -5.99 -11.74 -16.73
CA THR A 236 -6.26 -11.86 -15.30
C THR A 236 -5.08 -12.54 -14.61
N ALA A 237 -5.04 -12.46 -13.29
CA ALA A 237 -4.04 -13.12 -12.47
C ALA A 237 -4.69 -13.97 -11.37
N ARG A 238 -3.91 -14.90 -10.83
CA ARG A 238 -4.25 -15.60 -9.60
C ARG A 238 -3.95 -14.70 -8.42
N CYS A 239 -4.95 -14.43 -7.60
CA CYS A 239 -4.80 -13.80 -6.30
C CYS A 239 -4.57 -14.87 -5.23
N LEU A 240 -3.59 -14.65 -4.35
CA LEU A 240 -3.42 -15.36 -3.10
C LEU A 240 -3.94 -14.49 -1.97
N PHE A 241 -4.75 -15.10 -1.10
CA PHE A 241 -5.14 -14.52 0.17
C PHE A 241 -4.12 -14.96 1.21
N MET A 242 -3.47 -14.00 1.86
CA MET A 242 -2.48 -14.28 2.89
C MET A 242 -2.91 -13.65 4.22
N GLU A 243 -2.56 -14.30 5.33
CA GLU A 243 -2.84 -13.78 6.68
C GLU A 243 -1.61 -13.85 7.59
N LYS A 244 -1.61 -12.99 8.61
CA LYS A 244 -0.64 -12.95 9.70
C LYS A 244 -1.37 -12.57 10.98
N VAL A 245 -1.27 -13.42 12.01
CA VAL A 245 -1.71 -13.08 13.37
C VAL A 245 -0.64 -12.18 13.99
N ILE A 246 -1.07 -11.07 14.59
CA ILE A 246 -0.21 -10.00 15.12
C ILE A 246 -0.50 -9.71 16.59
#